data_AF-B7P2A5-F1
#
_entry.id   AF-B7P2A5-F1
#
_cell.length_a   1.000
_cell.length_b   1.000
_cell.length_c   1.000
_cell.angle_alpha   90.00
_cell.angle_beta   90.00
_cell.angle_gamma   90.00
#
_symmetry.space_group_name_H-M   'P 1'
#
loop_
_entity.id
_entity.type
_entity.pdbx_description
1 polymer ?
#
loop_
_entity_poly.entity_id
_entity_poly.type
_entity_poly.pdbx_seq_one_letter_code
_entity_poly.pdbx_strand_id
1 'polypeptide(L)'
;MLHDPRLSESLFRSRRPRLALITNRRRSGRVFPASAASAKMFSALFFNLSLLLLSVTSIVLSSPVCYDQESSHKYRCLNFTSPDDFSEHVKRPILHQDLTFIVRNSRLSHLPARAFAGANVSVLEFDNVHLESFALQDENPFAGLETTLRKVIFSEGSTVPENWGLFANMLRLVTVRLSEITNLNLTSGFNQLPKSVRVITVAFSTIGYVDEHWVSELENLEAVGIRHCNLLTFSRSMLPKPALNLWRLDL
;
A
#
# COMPACT_ATOMS: atom_id res chain seq x y z
N MET A 1 38.65 -19.71 12.35
CA MET A 1 37.52 -19.16 13.13
C MET A 1 36.24 -19.60 12.43
N LEU A 2 35.49 -20.50 13.05
CA LEU A 2 34.25 -21.06 12.52
C LEU A 2 33.12 -20.02 12.61
N HIS A 3 32.30 -19.93 11.56
CA HIS A 3 31.06 -19.14 11.55
C HIS A 3 29.87 -20.03 11.92
N ASP A 4 29.18 -19.65 12.99
CA ASP A 4 28.01 -20.31 13.58
C ASP A 4 26.71 -19.78 12.94
N PRO A 5 25.81 -20.63 12.40
CA PRO A 5 24.55 -20.22 11.80
C PRO A 5 23.38 -20.46 12.77
N ARG A 6 23.25 -19.63 13.83
CA ARG A 6 22.06 -19.65 14.72
C ARG A 6 21.71 -18.27 15.28
N LEU A 7 21.31 -17.33 14.41
CA LEU A 7 20.63 -16.10 14.83
C LEU A 7 19.64 -15.65 13.74
N SER A 8 18.50 -16.34 13.63
CA SER A 8 17.32 -15.85 12.90
C SER A 8 16.06 -16.68 13.25
N GLU A 9 15.82 -16.94 14.53
CA GLU A 9 14.53 -17.46 15.01
C GLU A 9 14.11 -16.69 16.26
N SER A 10 13.53 -15.50 16.07
CA SER A 10 12.64 -14.91 17.06
C SER A 10 11.94 -13.67 16.48
N LEU A 11 10.68 -13.82 16.07
CA LEU A 11 9.59 -12.88 16.35
C LEU A 11 8.30 -13.41 15.71
N PHE A 12 7.17 -13.20 16.40
CA PHE A 12 5.81 -13.66 16.11
C PHE A 12 5.40 -15.05 16.60
N ARG A 13 5.15 -15.11 17.91
CA ARG A 13 4.20 -16.03 18.54
C ARG A 13 3.06 -15.22 19.17
N SER A 14 1.83 -15.64 18.87
CA SER A 14 0.59 -15.46 19.64
C SER A 14 -0.08 -14.08 19.69
N ARG A 15 -1.28 -13.99 19.09
CA ARG A 15 -2.57 -13.99 19.84
C ARG A 15 -3.74 -14.23 18.86
N ARG A 16 -4.40 -15.39 18.98
CA ARG A 16 -5.76 -15.65 18.45
C ARG A 16 -6.77 -15.36 19.56
N PRO A 17 -7.97 -14.84 19.26
CA PRO A 17 -9.12 -15.01 20.12
C PRO A 17 -9.90 -16.28 19.73
N ARG A 18 -10.16 -17.14 20.73
CA ARG A 18 -11.23 -18.15 20.74
C ARG A 18 -12.34 -17.61 21.65
N LEU A 19 -13.60 -17.69 21.22
CA LEU A 19 -14.83 -17.82 22.02
C LEU A 19 -16.01 -17.83 21.04
N ALA A 20 -17.09 -18.60 21.15
CA ALA A 20 -17.39 -19.85 21.82
C ALA A 20 -18.69 -20.37 21.15
N LEU A 21 -18.76 -21.67 20.86
CA LEU A 21 -20.01 -22.34 20.51
C LEU A 21 -20.87 -22.51 21.77
N ILE A 22 -22.14 -22.12 21.71
CA ILE A 22 -23.17 -22.57 22.65
C ILE A 22 -24.32 -23.14 21.83
N THR A 23 -24.58 -24.43 22.03
CA THR A 23 -25.77 -25.17 21.59
C THR A 23 -26.34 -25.90 22.81
N ASN A 24 -27.63 -25.71 23.16
CA ASN A 24 -28.68 -26.76 23.08
C ASN A 24 -30.00 -26.44 23.83
N ARG A 25 -31.09 -26.95 23.21
CA ARG A 25 -32.32 -27.61 23.77
C ARG A 25 -33.50 -26.85 24.42
N ARG A 26 -34.60 -26.83 23.64
CA ARG A 26 -36.01 -27.31 23.85
C ARG A 26 -36.68 -27.34 25.26
N ARG A 27 -37.89 -26.77 25.35
CA ARG A 27 -39.24 -27.38 25.65
C ARG A 27 -40.30 -26.24 25.69
N SER A 28 -41.36 -26.23 24.85
CA SER A 28 -42.66 -26.95 24.90
C SER A 28 -43.75 -26.31 25.79
N GLY A 29 -44.90 -25.94 25.18
CA GLY A 29 -46.22 -25.70 25.79
C GLY A 29 -46.88 -24.37 25.35
N ARG A 30 -47.88 -24.36 24.43
CA ARG A 30 -49.36 -24.44 24.65
C ARG A 30 -49.91 -23.15 25.33
N VAL A 31 -50.98 -22.43 24.95
CA VAL A 31 -52.26 -22.64 24.21
C VAL A 31 -52.79 -21.27 23.67
N PHE A 32 -53.61 -21.29 22.61
CA PHE A 32 -54.44 -20.21 21.99
C PHE A 32 -55.66 -19.78 22.89
N PRO A 33 -56.71 -19.04 22.44
CA PRO A 33 -56.86 -17.84 21.59
C PRO A 33 -57.83 -16.77 22.21
N ALA A 34 -57.97 -15.59 21.58
CA ALA A 34 -59.22 -14.80 21.49
C ALA A 34 -59.05 -13.76 20.36
N SER A 35 -59.69 -13.92 19.19
CA SER A 35 -61.06 -13.52 18.81
C SER A 35 -61.31 -12.02 18.67
N ALA A 36 -61.25 -11.57 17.40
CA ALA A 36 -62.23 -10.78 16.64
C ALA A 36 -62.79 -9.41 17.11
N ALA A 37 -62.74 -8.47 16.14
CA ALA A 37 -63.78 -7.50 15.74
C ALA A 37 -64.14 -6.35 16.71
N SER A 38 -64.51 -5.13 16.32
CA SER A 38 -64.62 -4.41 15.03
C SER A 38 -64.84 -2.92 15.36
N ALA A 39 -64.32 -2.06 14.48
CA ALA A 39 -64.77 -0.73 14.08
C ALA A 39 -65.44 0.24 15.08
N LYS A 40 -64.93 1.49 15.08
CA LYS A 40 -65.73 2.68 14.76
C LYS A 40 -64.82 3.80 14.24
N MET A 41 -65.10 4.23 13.01
CA MET A 41 -64.57 5.44 12.36
C MET A 41 -64.98 6.69 13.14
N PHE A 42 -64.11 7.70 13.21
CA PHE A 42 -64.50 9.11 13.02
C PHE A 42 -63.29 9.97 12.63
N SER A 43 -63.41 10.59 11.46
CA SER A 43 -62.99 11.96 11.12
C SER A 43 -61.51 12.37 11.17
N ALA A 44 -60.88 12.27 10.00
CA ALA A 44 -60.26 13.35 9.22
C ALA A 44 -59.38 14.43 9.90
N LEU A 45 -58.22 14.61 9.22
CA LEU A 45 -57.53 15.87 8.88
C LEU A 45 -56.39 16.40 9.80
N PHE A 46 -55.26 16.67 9.13
CA PHE A 46 -54.11 17.51 9.48
C PHE A 46 -52.93 16.90 10.28
N PHE A 47 -51.90 16.43 9.56
CA PHE A 47 -50.57 17.06 9.43
C PHE A 47 -49.55 16.03 8.90
N ASN A 48 -49.31 16.03 7.58
CA ASN A 48 -48.12 15.37 7.01
C ASN A 48 -46.93 16.30 7.20
N LEU A 49 -46.15 16.10 8.26
CA LEU A 49 -44.83 16.71 8.42
C LEU A 49 -43.78 15.62 8.17
N SER A 50 -43.53 15.31 6.89
CA SER A 50 -42.37 14.49 6.50
C SER A 50 -41.10 15.34 6.64
N LEU A 51 -40.44 15.28 7.79
CA LEU A 51 -39.04 15.67 7.92
C LEU A 51 -38.21 14.72 7.04
N LEU A 52 -37.81 15.18 5.85
CA LEU A 52 -36.69 14.59 5.14
C LEU A 52 -35.42 14.86 5.95
N LEU A 53 -34.97 13.84 6.66
CA LEU A 53 -33.60 13.73 7.19
C LEU A 53 -32.64 13.67 6.00
N LEU A 54 -32.22 14.83 5.50
CA LEU A 54 -30.97 14.96 4.75
C LEU A 54 -29.82 14.79 5.74
N SER A 55 -29.50 13.53 6.08
CA SER A 55 -28.22 13.20 6.67
C SER A 55 -27.16 13.43 5.59
N VAL A 56 -26.69 14.68 5.49
CA VAL A 56 -25.43 14.97 4.82
C VAL A 56 -24.39 14.23 5.66
N THR A 57 -24.02 13.03 5.24
CA THR A 57 -22.81 12.40 5.72
C THR A 57 -21.69 13.33 5.29
N SER A 58 -21.30 14.27 6.16
CA SER A 58 -20.08 15.02 5.97
C SER A 58 -18.99 13.98 5.80
N ILE A 59 -18.52 13.82 4.57
CA ILE A 59 -17.28 13.10 4.33
C ILE A 59 -16.26 13.94 5.08
N VAL A 60 -15.85 13.50 6.26
CA VAL A 60 -14.76 14.11 7.00
C VAL A 60 -13.51 13.80 6.18
N LEU A 61 -13.23 14.65 5.18
CA LEU A 61 -11.92 14.72 4.58
C LEU A 61 -11.00 15.22 5.69
N SER A 62 -10.24 14.28 6.27
CA SER A 62 -9.24 14.62 7.27
C SER A 62 -8.22 15.54 6.61
N SER A 63 -7.91 16.66 7.27
CA SER A 63 -7.01 17.67 6.72
C SER A 63 -5.60 17.11 6.45
N PRO A 64 -4.93 17.58 5.38
CA PRO A 64 -3.53 17.27 5.12
C PRO A 64 -2.66 17.57 6.34
N VAL A 65 -1.76 16.65 6.69
CA VAL A 65 -0.86 16.85 7.82
C VAL A 65 0.44 16.09 7.63
N CYS A 66 1.55 16.72 8.04
CA CYS A 66 2.84 16.05 8.17
C CYS A 66 3.38 16.18 9.59
N TYR A 67 4.04 15.13 10.09
CA TYR A 67 4.74 15.16 11.36
C TYR A 67 5.96 14.24 11.36
N ASP A 68 6.98 14.65 12.11
CA ASP A 68 8.14 13.79 12.40
C ASP A 68 7.83 12.88 13.59
N GLN A 69 8.13 11.60 13.42
CA GLN A 69 8.16 10.62 14.50
C GLN A 69 9.63 10.29 14.80
N GLU A 70 10.27 11.20 15.54
CA GLU A 70 11.70 11.21 15.86
C GLU A 70 12.21 9.84 16.36
N SER A 71 11.48 9.21 17.28
CA SER A 71 11.86 7.91 17.88
C SER A 71 11.98 6.75 16.89
N SER A 72 11.50 6.94 15.65
CA SER A 72 11.52 5.93 14.60
C SER A 72 12.18 6.41 13.30
N HIS A 73 12.74 7.62 13.25
CA HIS A 73 13.25 8.27 12.04
C HIS A 73 12.24 8.22 10.88
N LYS A 74 10.95 8.43 11.19
CA LYS A 74 9.85 8.37 10.21
C LYS A 74 9.19 9.73 10.10
N TYR A 75 9.18 10.27 8.90
CA TYR A 75 8.39 11.44 8.58
C TYR A 75 7.13 11.01 7.85
N ARG A 76 5.96 11.27 8.44
CA ARG A 76 4.66 10.85 7.91
C ARG A 76 3.88 12.04 7.41
N CYS A 77 3.31 11.88 6.24
CA CYS A 77 2.39 12.82 5.65
C CYS A 77 1.11 12.11 5.21
N LEU A 78 -0.05 12.67 5.56
CA LEU A 78 -1.34 12.00 5.44
C LEU A 78 -2.37 12.89 4.73
N ASN A 79 -3.31 12.23 4.05
CA ASN A 79 -4.56 12.80 3.57
C ASN A 79 -4.42 13.95 2.56
N PHE A 80 -3.40 13.92 1.71
CA PHE A 80 -3.30 14.90 0.63
C PHE A 80 -4.37 14.66 -0.44
N THR A 81 -4.96 15.74 -0.92
CA THR A 81 -6.00 15.72 -1.97
C THR A 81 -5.59 16.45 -3.24
N SER A 82 -4.54 17.27 -3.18
CA SER A 82 -3.99 17.98 -4.32
C SER A 82 -2.44 18.06 -4.28
N PRO A 83 -1.76 18.22 -5.43
CA PRO A 83 -0.32 18.48 -5.48
C PRO A 83 0.08 19.76 -4.72
N ASP A 84 -0.81 20.74 -4.66
CA ASP A 84 -0.62 21.97 -3.90
C ASP A 84 -0.65 21.71 -2.39
N ASP A 85 -1.58 20.87 -1.91
CA ASP A 85 -1.63 20.44 -0.49
C ASP A 85 -0.31 19.81 -0.07
N PHE A 86 0.24 18.95 -0.93
CA PHE A 86 1.52 18.31 -0.71
C PHE A 86 2.62 19.36 -0.56
N SER A 87 2.69 20.31 -1.50
CA SER A 87 3.72 21.35 -1.52
C SER A 87 3.64 22.29 -0.31
N GLU A 88 2.43 22.59 0.16
CA GLU A 88 2.19 23.47 1.30
C GLU A 88 2.58 22.83 2.65
N HIS A 89 2.26 21.54 2.83
CA HIS A 89 2.36 20.89 4.13
C HIS A 89 3.65 20.07 4.31
N VAL A 90 4.26 19.60 3.21
CA VAL A 90 5.53 18.87 3.27
C VAL A 90 6.66 19.83 3.58
N LYS A 91 7.02 19.87 4.85
CA LYS A 91 8.28 20.47 5.29
C LYS A 91 9.44 19.57 4.86
N ARG A 92 10.59 20.18 4.54
CA ARG A 92 11.85 19.50 4.17
C ARG A 92 12.94 19.67 5.22
N PRO A 93 12.68 19.27 6.48
CA PRO A 93 13.70 19.38 7.51
C PRO A 93 14.81 18.33 7.30
N ILE A 94 16.06 18.73 7.51
CA ILE A 94 17.21 17.82 7.58
C ILE A 94 17.15 17.14 8.96
N LEU A 95 16.23 16.19 9.12
CA LEU A 95 15.92 15.64 10.44
C LEU A 95 16.92 14.58 10.86
N HIS A 96 17.15 13.58 10.00
CA HIS A 96 17.84 12.35 10.39
C HIS A 96 18.69 11.77 9.25
N GLN A 97 19.70 10.98 9.60
CA GLN A 97 20.33 10.06 8.67
C GLN A 97 19.37 8.87 8.43
N ASP A 98 19.28 8.43 7.17
CA ASP A 98 18.42 7.31 6.75
C ASP A 98 16.91 7.49 7.07
N LEU A 99 16.34 8.64 6.72
CA LEU A 99 14.92 8.96 6.95
C LEU A 99 13.99 8.02 6.16
N THR A 100 12.94 7.51 6.84
CA THR A 100 11.79 6.87 6.18
C THR A 100 10.70 7.91 5.95
N PHE A 101 10.44 8.26 4.69
CA PHE A 101 9.38 9.18 4.29
C PHE A 101 8.15 8.37 3.89
N ILE A 102 7.00 8.63 4.53
CA ILE A 102 5.76 7.88 4.32
C ILE A 102 4.67 8.85 3.88
N VAL A 103 4.10 8.60 2.70
CA VAL A 103 2.87 9.25 2.23
C VAL A 103 1.74 8.26 2.42
N ARG A 104 0.67 8.67 3.12
CA ARG A 104 -0.42 7.77 3.49
C ARG A 104 -1.81 8.34 3.17
N ASN A 105 -2.75 7.46 2.80
CA ASN A 105 -4.18 7.79 2.62
C ASN A 105 -4.39 9.02 1.74
N SER A 106 -3.62 9.14 0.66
CA SER A 106 -3.59 10.35 -0.17
C SER A 106 -4.10 10.06 -1.56
N ARG A 107 -4.82 11.02 -2.16
CA ARG A 107 -5.35 10.91 -3.52
C ARG A 107 -5.00 12.17 -4.29
N LEU A 108 -4.10 12.06 -5.26
CA LEU A 108 -3.52 13.18 -5.98
C LEU A 108 -3.60 12.93 -7.49
N SER A 109 -3.67 13.99 -8.29
CA SER A 109 -3.47 13.82 -9.74
C SER A 109 -2.03 13.42 -10.06
N HIS A 110 -1.05 14.04 -9.37
CA HIS A 110 0.37 13.71 -9.48
C HIS A 110 1.15 14.14 -8.25
N LEU A 111 2.43 13.74 -8.19
CA LEU A 111 3.38 14.27 -7.21
C LEU A 111 4.06 15.53 -7.76
N PRO A 112 4.28 16.57 -6.95
CA PRO A 112 5.06 17.73 -7.37
C PRO A 112 6.47 17.34 -7.81
N ALA A 113 7.04 18.10 -8.75
CA ALA A 113 8.43 17.93 -9.15
C ALA A 113 9.36 18.02 -7.93
N ARG A 114 10.32 17.10 -7.84
CA ARG A 114 11.29 17.07 -6.73
C ARG A 114 10.59 17.04 -5.35
N ALA A 115 9.43 16.39 -5.26
CA ALA A 115 8.57 16.32 -4.07
C ALA A 115 9.35 16.04 -2.77
N PHE A 116 10.36 15.19 -2.87
CA PHE A 116 11.14 14.70 -1.72
C PHE A 116 12.56 15.29 -1.63
N ALA A 117 12.92 16.21 -2.54
CA ALA A 117 14.26 16.79 -2.56
C ALA A 117 14.56 17.58 -1.28
N GLY A 118 15.83 17.57 -0.87
CA GLY A 118 16.29 18.27 0.34
C GLY A 118 16.02 17.51 1.64
N ALA A 119 15.27 16.40 1.60
CA ALA A 119 15.20 15.44 2.69
C ALA A 119 16.17 14.27 2.45
N ASN A 120 16.81 13.76 3.50
CA ASN A 120 17.73 12.62 3.42
C ASN A 120 16.98 11.28 3.41
N VAL A 121 16.09 11.09 2.44
CA VAL A 121 15.19 9.93 2.36
C VAL A 121 15.95 8.70 1.91
N SER A 122 15.98 7.67 2.76
CA SER A 122 16.53 6.34 2.44
C SER A 122 15.43 5.33 2.11
N VAL A 123 14.24 5.50 2.69
CA VAL A 123 13.07 4.66 2.42
C VAL A 123 11.91 5.57 2.07
N LEU A 124 11.31 5.33 0.90
CA LEU A 124 10.09 5.99 0.48
C LEU A 124 8.94 4.98 0.47
N GLU A 125 7.86 5.29 1.20
CA GLU A 125 6.70 4.42 1.35
C GLU A 125 5.43 5.16 0.93
N PHE A 126 4.70 4.53 0.02
CA PHE A 126 3.36 4.91 -0.40
C PHE A 126 2.37 3.89 0.18
N ASP A 127 1.51 4.35 1.07
CA ASP A 127 0.57 3.52 1.82
C ASP A 127 -0.86 3.99 1.60
N ASN A 128 -1.68 3.21 0.88
CA ASN A 128 -3.00 3.65 0.42
C ASN A 128 -2.95 5.02 -0.30
N VAL A 129 -2.03 5.16 -1.26
CA VAL A 129 -1.86 6.38 -2.06
C VAL A 129 -2.30 6.15 -3.50
N HIS A 130 -3.24 6.95 -3.98
CA HIS A 130 -3.76 6.88 -5.33
C HIS A 130 -3.33 8.09 -6.15
N LEU A 131 -2.59 7.83 -7.22
CA LEU A 131 -2.13 8.83 -8.18
C LEU A 131 -2.81 8.58 -9.53
N GLU A 132 -3.19 9.64 -10.25
CA GLU A 132 -3.59 9.54 -11.67
C GLU A 132 -2.36 9.33 -12.56
N SER A 133 -1.27 10.04 -12.25
CA SER A 133 0.07 9.85 -12.80
C SER A 133 1.11 10.11 -11.72
N PHE A 134 2.30 9.52 -11.81
CA PHE A 134 3.38 9.88 -10.89
C PHE A 134 3.98 11.26 -11.20
N ALA A 135 4.03 11.64 -12.47
CA ALA A 135 4.71 12.84 -12.95
C ALA A 135 3.80 13.67 -13.87
N LEU A 136 4.04 14.99 -13.90
CA LEU A 136 3.44 15.92 -14.84
C LEU A 136 4.54 16.38 -15.82
N GLN A 137 4.28 16.32 -17.13
CA GLN A 137 5.14 16.89 -18.19
C GLN A 137 6.64 16.54 -18.04
N ASP A 138 6.96 15.26 -17.85
CA ASP A 138 8.32 14.71 -17.69
C ASP A 138 9.10 15.20 -16.46
N GLU A 139 8.48 15.92 -15.54
CA GLU A 139 9.11 16.34 -14.30
C GLU A 139 9.16 15.18 -13.29
N ASN A 140 10.37 14.67 -13.02
CA ASN A 140 10.55 13.54 -12.12
C ASN A 140 10.30 13.96 -10.64
N PRO A 141 9.28 13.42 -9.96
CA PRO A 141 8.99 13.76 -8.56
C PRO A 141 10.05 13.25 -7.58
N PHE A 142 10.85 12.25 -7.98
CA PHE A 142 11.89 11.64 -7.17
C PHE A 142 13.26 12.30 -7.35
N ALA A 143 13.39 13.28 -8.25
CA ALA A 143 14.64 13.99 -8.46
C ALA A 143 15.12 14.66 -7.16
N GLY A 144 16.41 14.53 -6.84
CA GLY A 144 17.02 14.91 -5.57
C GLY A 144 17.23 13.76 -4.58
N LEU A 145 16.81 12.53 -4.92
CA LEU A 145 17.00 11.32 -4.11
C LEU A 145 18.05 10.35 -4.67
N GLU A 146 18.74 10.72 -5.74
CA GLU A 146 19.61 9.85 -6.56
C GLU A 146 20.66 9.10 -5.73
N THR A 147 21.19 9.76 -4.70
CA THR A 147 22.26 9.25 -3.84
C THR A 147 21.81 8.85 -2.43
N THR A 148 20.51 8.90 -2.14
CA THR A 148 19.99 8.63 -0.78
C THR A 148 19.00 7.47 -0.77
N LEU A 149 18.12 7.37 -1.76
CA LEU A 149 17.04 6.38 -1.76
C LEU A 149 17.58 4.96 -1.90
N ARG A 150 17.27 4.11 -0.93
CA ARG A 150 17.66 2.70 -0.88
C ARG A 150 16.51 1.74 -1.07
N LYS A 151 15.30 2.15 -0.72
CA LYS A 151 14.11 1.31 -0.76
C LYS A 151 12.87 2.10 -1.14
N VAL A 152 12.07 1.53 -2.02
CA VAL A 152 10.71 2.01 -2.32
C VAL A 152 9.68 0.95 -1.96
N ILE A 153 8.58 1.37 -1.35
CA ILE A 153 7.50 0.52 -0.89
C ILE A 153 6.17 1.07 -1.40
N PHE A 154 5.34 0.20 -1.97
CA PHE A 154 3.95 0.48 -2.30
C PHE A 154 3.07 -0.53 -1.55
N SER A 155 2.12 -0.03 -0.75
CA SER A 155 1.24 -0.84 0.09
C SER A 155 -0.23 -0.41 0.07
N GLU A 156 -1.10 -1.27 0.60
CA GLU A 156 -2.52 -1.00 0.86
C GLU A 156 -3.25 -0.42 -0.37
N GLY A 157 -3.13 -1.08 -1.53
CA GLY A 157 -3.81 -0.67 -2.76
C GLY A 157 -3.24 0.58 -3.44
N SER A 158 -2.04 1.05 -3.06
CA SER A 158 -1.39 2.21 -3.70
C SER A 158 -1.21 2.03 -5.20
N THR A 159 -1.30 3.14 -5.96
CA THR A 159 -0.92 3.18 -7.38
C THR A 159 0.56 2.80 -7.51
N VAL A 160 0.86 1.86 -8.41
CA VAL A 160 2.22 1.45 -8.79
C VAL A 160 2.56 2.10 -10.13
N PRO A 161 3.78 2.62 -10.33
CA PRO A 161 4.14 3.25 -11.60
C PRO A 161 4.16 2.24 -12.74
N GLU A 162 3.60 2.62 -13.89
CA GLU A 162 3.74 1.85 -15.13
C GLU A 162 5.14 2.05 -15.75
N ASN A 163 5.69 3.27 -15.61
CA ASN A 163 7.04 3.64 -16.04
C ASN A 163 7.98 3.66 -14.83
N TRP A 164 8.81 2.63 -14.69
CA TRP A 164 9.82 2.54 -13.62
C TRP A 164 11.08 3.34 -13.93
N GLY A 165 11.21 3.89 -15.15
CA GLY A 165 12.28 4.81 -15.54
C GLY A 165 12.37 6.06 -14.67
N LEU A 166 11.30 6.41 -13.93
CA LEU A 166 11.31 7.43 -12.88
C LEU A 166 12.37 7.17 -11.79
N PHE A 167 12.78 5.92 -11.60
CA PHE A 167 13.84 5.53 -10.66
C PHE A 167 15.19 5.25 -11.30
N ALA A 168 15.34 5.39 -12.63
CA ALA A 168 16.55 4.97 -13.36
C ALA A 168 17.85 5.59 -12.82
N ASN A 169 17.78 6.80 -12.27
CA ASN A 169 18.92 7.51 -11.70
C ASN A 169 19.12 7.29 -10.19
N MET A 170 18.33 6.43 -9.55
CA MET A 170 18.45 6.12 -8.11
C MET A 170 19.58 5.12 -7.88
N LEU A 171 20.82 5.62 -7.86
CA LEU A 171 22.05 4.83 -7.83
C LEU A 171 22.20 3.93 -6.59
N ARG A 172 21.43 4.21 -5.53
CA ARG A 172 21.45 3.45 -4.28
C ARG A 172 20.19 2.63 -4.05
N LEU A 173 19.23 2.63 -4.97
CA LEU A 173 17.99 1.88 -4.81
C LEU A 173 18.31 0.38 -4.90
N VAL A 174 18.16 -0.32 -3.78
CA VAL A 174 18.45 -1.77 -3.66
C VAL A 174 17.17 -2.58 -3.66
N THR A 175 16.10 -2.06 -3.05
CA THR A 175 14.91 -2.84 -2.72
C THR A 175 13.63 -2.20 -3.24
N VAL A 176 12.84 -2.99 -3.95
CA VAL A 176 11.45 -2.65 -4.32
C VAL A 176 10.51 -3.60 -3.59
N ARG A 177 9.51 -3.06 -2.89
CA ARG A 177 8.49 -3.86 -2.20
C ARG A 177 7.08 -3.44 -2.63
N LEU A 178 6.28 -4.44 -2.97
CA LEU A 178 4.86 -4.33 -3.29
C LEU A 178 4.09 -5.21 -2.31
N SER A 179 3.07 -4.68 -1.65
CA SER A 179 2.31 -5.42 -0.64
C SER A 179 0.83 -5.05 -0.67
N GLU A 180 -0.07 -6.02 -0.52
CA GLU A 180 -1.50 -5.72 -0.35
C GLU A 180 -2.08 -4.90 -1.51
N ILE A 181 -1.66 -5.21 -2.74
CA ILE A 181 -2.14 -4.56 -3.97
C ILE A 181 -3.08 -5.51 -4.70
N THR A 182 -4.23 -5.00 -5.12
CA THR A 182 -5.19 -5.75 -5.91
C THR A 182 -4.93 -5.56 -7.40
N ASN A 183 -5.10 -6.62 -8.18
CA ASN A 183 -4.92 -6.61 -9.63
C ASN A 183 -3.54 -6.04 -10.08
N LEU A 184 -2.49 -6.41 -9.35
CA LEU A 184 -1.12 -5.99 -9.61
C LEU A 184 -0.61 -6.58 -10.92
N ASN A 185 -0.10 -5.72 -11.80
CA ASN A 185 0.55 -6.10 -13.04
C ASN A 185 2.07 -6.08 -12.86
N LEU A 186 2.71 -7.24 -13.06
CA LEU A 186 4.17 -7.37 -13.08
C LEU A 186 4.64 -7.25 -14.54
N THR A 187 4.89 -6.03 -15.00
CA THR A 187 5.20 -5.76 -16.40
C THR A 187 6.71 -5.73 -16.69
N SER A 188 7.08 -5.75 -17.96
CA SER A 188 8.43 -5.51 -18.47
C SER A 188 8.97 -4.11 -18.15
N GLY A 189 8.11 -3.17 -17.72
CA GLY A 189 8.52 -1.86 -17.22
C GLY A 189 9.48 -1.96 -16.03
N PHE A 190 9.42 -3.02 -15.22
CA PHE A 190 10.36 -3.24 -14.11
C PHE A 190 11.82 -3.32 -14.57
N ASN A 191 12.09 -3.68 -15.82
CA ASN A 191 13.44 -3.68 -16.38
C ASN A 191 14.06 -2.28 -16.50
N GLN A 192 13.26 -1.21 -16.36
CA GLN A 192 13.74 0.18 -16.32
C GLN A 192 14.28 0.59 -14.94
N LEU A 193 14.14 -0.27 -13.92
CA LEU A 193 14.74 -0.04 -12.60
C LEU A 193 16.27 0.08 -12.71
N PRO A 194 16.91 0.84 -11.82
CA PRO A 194 18.36 1.00 -11.84
C PRO A 194 19.05 -0.35 -11.57
N LYS A 195 20.22 -0.54 -12.19
CA LYS A 195 21.05 -1.76 -12.02
C LYS A 195 21.49 -2.03 -10.58
N SER A 196 21.30 -1.08 -9.66
CA SER A 196 21.55 -1.24 -8.23
C SER A 196 20.49 -2.08 -7.52
N VAL A 197 19.32 -2.31 -8.14
CA VAL A 197 18.25 -3.12 -7.54
C VAL A 197 18.72 -4.58 -7.44
N ARG A 198 18.63 -5.12 -6.22
CA ARG A 198 19.02 -6.49 -5.88
C ARG A 198 17.86 -7.32 -5.35
N VAL A 199 16.84 -6.67 -4.78
CA VAL A 199 15.73 -7.36 -4.12
C VAL A 199 14.38 -6.80 -4.59
N ILE A 200 13.53 -7.69 -5.09
CA ILE A 200 12.13 -7.39 -5.37
C ILE A 200 11.25 -8.32 -4.54
N THR A 201 10.29 -7.76 -3.82
CA THR A 201 9.33 -8.53 -3.02
C THR A 201 7.91 -8.10 -3.31
N VAL A 202 7.06 -9.06 -3.64
CA VAL A 202 5.61 -8.94 -3.79
C VAL A 202 4.97 -9.80 -2.71
N ALA A 203 4.05 -9.23 -1.92
CA ALA A 203 3.42 -9.96 -0.83
C ALA A 203 1.93 -9.66 -0.73
N PHE A 204 1.13 -10.64 -0.31
CA PHE A 204 -0.29 -10.46 0.03
C PHE A 204 -1.10 -9.75 -1.07
N SER A 205 -0.75 -9.95 -2.33
CA SER A 205 -1.30 -9.21 -3.47
C SER A 205 -2.02 -10.16 -4.42
N THR A 206 -3.01 -9.63 -5.15
CA THR A 206 -3.60 -10.37 -6.28
C THR A 206 -2.94 -9.90 -7.56
N ILE A 207 -2.24 -10.81 -8.22
CA ILE A 207 -1.61 -10.63 -9.51
C ILE A 207 -2.70 -10.69 -10.59
N GLY A 208 -2.84 -9.61 -11.35
CA GLY A 208 -3.72 -9.51 -12.51
C GLY A 208 -3.04 -10.00 -13.78
N TYR A 209 -1.76 -9.66 -13.94
CA TYR A 209 -0.97 -9.98 -15.12
C TYR A 209 0.52 -10.10 -14.77
N VAL A 210 1.25 -10.96 -15.50
CA VAL A 210 2.71 -11.07 -15.42
C VAL A 210 3.28 -11.17 -16.82
N ASP A 211 4.15 -10.24 -17.18
CA ASP A 211 4.96 -10.32 -18.38
C ASP A 211 5.98 -11.45 -18.27
N GLU A 212 6.18 -12.20 -19.36
CA GLU A 212 7.14 -13.30 -19.40
C GLU A 212 8.58 -12.87 -19.07
N HIS A 213 8.91 -11.60 -19.26
CA HIS A 213 10.25 -11.03 -19.11
C HIS A 213 10.33 -9.90 -18.08
N TRP A 214 9.38 -9.85 -17.13
CA TRP A 214 9.18 -8.69 -16.24
C TRP A 214 10.45 -8.20 -15.51
N VAL A 215 11.33 -9.08 -15.03
CA VAL A 215 12.62 -8.72 -14.38
C VAL A 215 13.84 -9.35 -15.05
N SER A 216 13.73 -9.67 -16.33
CA SER A 216 14.78 -10.41 -17.05
C SER A 216 16.03 -9.58 -17.37
N GLU A 217 15.97 -8.24 -17.30
CA GLU A 217 17.13 -7.37 -17.58
C GLU A 217 17.84 -6.90 -16.30
N LEU A 218 17.33 -7.27 -15.12
CA LEU A 218 17.92 -6.91 -13.84
C LEU A 218 19.08 -7.85 -13.47
N GLU A 219 20.22 -7.74 -14.16
CA GLU A 219 21.38 -8.64 -14.05
C GLU A 219 21.95 -8.80 -12.62
N ASN A 220 21.76 -7.80 -11.77
CA ASN A 220 22.22 -7.79 -10.37
C ASN A 220 21.18 -8.26 -9.36
N LEU A 221 20.06 -8.81 -9.84
CA LEU A 221 18.99 -9.31 -8.97
C LEU A 221 19.49 -10.52 -8.18
N GLU A 222 19.29 -10.45 -6.87
CA GLU A 222 19.76 -11.43 -5.88
C GLU A 222 18.62 -12.24 -5.28
N ALA A 223 17.50 -11.57 -5.04
CA ALA A 223 16.32 -12.19 -4.47
C ALA A 223 15.03 -11.69 -5.13
N VAL A 224 14.18 -12.64 -5.52
CA VAL A 224 12.79 -12.39 -5.89
C VAL A 224 11.89 -13.16 -4.94
N GLY A 225 11.01 -12.44 -4.25
CA GLY A 225 9.98 -13.02 -3.41
C GLY A 225 8.59 -12.66 -3.93
N ILE A 226 7.73 -13.65 -4.14
CA ILE A 226 6.31 -13.48 -4.48
C ILE A 226 5.53 -14.37 -3.51
N ARG A 227 5.06 -13.80 -2.39
CA ARG A 227 4.54 -14.59 -1.26
C ARG A 227 3.07 -14.29 -1.02
N HIS A 228 2.29 -15.30 -0.68
CA HIS A 228 0.85 -15.12 -0.41
C HIS A 228 0.13 -14.41 -1.57
N CYS A 229 0.45 -14.79 -2.81
CA CYS A 229 -0.15 -14.28 -4.03
C CYS A 229 -0.83 -15.42 -4.81
N ASN A 230 -1.59 -15.08 -5.85
CA ASN A 230 -2.24 -16.03 -6.77
C ASN A 230 -1.40 -16.34 -8.02
N LEU A 231 -0.07 -16.27 -7.93
CA LEU A 231 0.81 -16.60 -9.06
C LEU A 231 0.77 -18.11 -9.34
N LEU A 232 0.34 -18.50 -10.55
CA LEU A 232 0.20 -19.92 -10.92
C LEU A 232 1.45 -20.51 -11.55
N THR A 233 2.15 -19.71 -12.36
CA THR A 233 3.31 -20.16 -13.14
C THR A 233 4.43 -19.16 -12.98
N PHE A 234 5.64 -19.68 -12.76
CA PHE A 234 6.87 -18.91 -12.75
C PHE A 234 7.88 -19.58 -13.69
N SER A 235 8.33 -18.86 -14.71
CA SER A 235 9.22 -19.40 -15.75
C SER A 235 10.64 -18.87 -15.59
N ARG A 236 11.62 -19.59 -16.14
CA ARG A 236 13.02 -19.14 -16.18
C ARG A 236 13.20 -17.87 -17.02
N SER A 237 12.32 -17.62 -18.00
CA SER A 237 12.33 -16.43 -18.85
C SER A 237 12.02 -15.14 -18.09
N MET A 238 11.36 -15.22 -16.93
CA MET A 238 11.07 -14.06 -16.07
C MET A 238 12.31 -13.51 -15.38
N LEU A 239 13.39 -14.28 -15.33
CA LEU A 239 14.61 -13.99 -14.58
C LEU A 239 15.79 -13.66 -15.51
N PRO A 240 16.84 -13.00 -14.98
CA PRO A 240 18.03 -12.68 -15.75
C PRO A 240 18.74 -13.88 -16.38
N LYS A 241 19.37 -13.65 -17.54
CA LYS A 241 20.11 -14.66 -18.30
C LYS A 241 21.49 -14.11 -18.73
N PRO A 242 22.59 -14.57 -18.08
CA PRO A 242 22.63 -15.45 -16.90
C PRO A 242 22.18 -14.72 -15.61
N ALA A 243 21.63 -15.46 -14.65
CA ALA A 243 21.28 -14.92 -13.33
C ALA A 243 22.43 -15.17 -12.34
N LEU A 244 23.57 -14.51 -12.54
CA LEU A 244 24.81 -14.81 -11.81
C LEU A 244 24.72 -14.50 -10.32
N ASN A 245 23.96 -13.49 -9.94
CA ASN A 245 23.83 -13.03 -8.55
C ASN A 245 22.60 -13.59 -7.83
N LEU A 246 21.67 -14.21 -8.56
CA LEU A 246 20.39 -14.67 -8.02
C LEU A 246 20.59 -15.90 -7.15
N TRP A 247 20.42 -15.75 -5.84
CA TRP A 247 20.59 -16.83 -4.87
C TRP A 247 19.29 -17.20 -4.15
N ARG A 248 18.24 -16.38 -4.26
CA ARG A 248 16.94 -16.66 -3.61
C ARG A 248 15.75 -16.44 -4.53
N LEU A 249 14.90 -17.47 -4.58
CA LEU A 249 13.53 -17.41 -5.07
C LEU A 249 12.60 -17.90 -3.95
N ASP A 250 11.59 -17.11 -3.62
CA ASP A 250 10.60 -17.40 -2.57
C ASP A 250 9.22 -17.18 -3.17
N LEU A 251 8.59 -18.25 -3.67
CA LEU A 251 7.35 -18.25 -4.47
C LEU A 251 6.19 -18.89 -3.71
#